data_AF-Q19Q47-F1
#
_entry.id   AF-Q19Q47-F1
#
_cell.length_a   1.000
_cell.length_b   1.000
_cell.length_c   1.000
_cell.angle_alpha   90.00
_cell.angle_beta   90.00
_cell.angle_gamma   90.00
#
_symmetry.space_group_name_H-M   'P 1'
#
loop_
_entity.id
_entity.type
_entity.pdbx_description
1 polymer ?
#
loop_
_entity_poly.entity_id
_entity_poly.type
_entity_poly.pdbx_seq_one_letter_code
_entity_poly.pdbx_strand_id
1 'polypeptide(L)'
;GLEGTLYLSTKNGDSIKFTYNEENQSQQCGKVVFHSFDPVTVCISLNQANVQHEKLEFQLVEPFIEGFSNKSNSKPDPAVVEAMETEQEQGQPSQGKAKTRAQKRKPQ
;
A
#
# COMPACT_ATOMS: atom_id res chain seq x y z
N GLY A 1 -0.30 -5.35 -6.94
CA GLY A 1 -0.28 -4.46 -5.78
C GLY A 1 -0.81 -5.24 -4.60
N LEU A 2 -0.06 -5.29 -3.50
CA LEU A 2 -0.53 -5.85 -2.24
C LEU A 2 -1.22 -4.73 -1.46
N GLU A 3 -2.43 -4.97 -1.01
CA GLU A 3 -3.23 -4.03 -0.23
C GLU A 3 -3.62 -4.69 1.10
N GLY A 4 -3.72 -3.89 2.15
CA GLY A 4 -3.91 -4.39 3.50
C GLY A 4 -4.47 -3.33 4.43
N THR A 5 -4.95 -3.77 5.58
CA THR A 5 -5.59 -2.90 6.58
C THR A 5 -4.67 -2.73 7.77
N LEU A 6 -4.24 -1.50 8.03
CA LEU A 6 -3.63 -1.09 9.29
C LEU A 6 -4.74 -0.75 10.27
N TYR A 7 -4.87 -1.52 11.34
CA TYR A 7 -5.86 -1.26 12.38
C TYR A 7 -5.32 -0.24 13.37
N LEU A 8 -6.03 0.88 13.54
CA LEU A 8 -5.65 1.97 14.44
C LEU A 8 -6.06 1.72 15.91
N SER A 9 -6.74 0.61 16.20
CA SER A 9 -7.16 0.23 17.54
C SER A 9 -6.12 -0.66 18.22
N THR A 10 -5.68 -0.26 19.41
CA THR A 10 -4.81 -1.08 20.26
C THR A 10 -5.67 -2.08 21.05
N LYS A 11 -5.31 -3.37 21.00
CA LYS A 11 -6.02 -4.44 21.73
C LYS A 11 -5.83 -4.39 23.25
N ASN A 12 -4.87 -3.60 23.75
CA ASN A 12 -4.38 -3.68 25.12
C ASN A 12 -4.66 -2.45 25.99
N GLY A 13 -5.75 -1.72 25.75
CA GLY A 13 -6.16 -0.62 26.63
C GLY A 13 -5.17 0.54 26.70
N ASP A 14 -4.19 0.58 25.79
CA ASP A 14 -3.19 1.63 25.71
C ASP A 14 -3.84 2.98 25.38
N SER A 15 -3.26 4.04 25.93
CA SER A 15 -3.73 5.43 25.91
C SER A 15 -3.76 6.10 24.53
N ILE A 16 -3.56 5.35 23.46
CA ILE A 16 -3.41 5.89 22.10
C ILE A 16 -4.78 5.97 21.45
N LYS A 17 -5.25 7.20 21.29
CA LYS A 17 -6.56 7.49 20.71
C LYS A 17 -6.39 8.18 19.36
N PHE A 18 -6.87 7.51 18.31
CA PHE A 18 -7.07 8.12 17.01
C PHE A 18 -8.44 8.83 17.00
N THR A 19 -8.45 10.06 16.50
CA THR A 19 -9.67 10.84 16.29
C THR A 19 -9.88 11.02 14.80
N TYR A 20 -11.05 10.63 14.33
CA TYR A 20 -11.45 10.82 12.94
C TYR A 20 -12.07 12.20 12.74
N ASN A 21 -11.68 12.89 11.68
CA ASN A 21 -12.30 14.13 11.23
C ASN A 21 -13.06 13.88 9.92
N GLU A 22 -14.39 14.02 9.97
CA GLU A 22 -15.29 13.76 8.85
C GLU A 22 -15.22 14.83 7.75
N GLU A 23 -14.87 16.07 8.08
CA GLU A 23 -14.85 17.18 7.11
C GLU A 23 -13.73 17.01 6.08
N ASN A 24 -12.55 16.60 6.54
CA ASN A 24 -11.36 16.42 5.71
C ASN A 24 -10.94 14.95 5.54
N GLN A 25 -11.73 14.01 6.07
CA GLN A 25 -11.48 12.55 5.99
C GLN A 25 -10.09 12.16 6.52
N SER A 26 -9.64 12.78 7.61
CA SER A 26 -8.31 12.54 8.21
C SER A 26 -8.39 11.78 9.53
N GLN A 27 -7.30 11.07 9.87
CA GLN A 27 -7.14 10.39 11.16
C GLN A 27 -6.01 11.07 11.94
N GLN A 28 -6.26 11.53 13.16
CA GLN A 28 -5.27 12.22 13.98
C GLN A 28 -4.94 11.44 15.25
N CYS A 29 -3.64 11.33 15.56
CA CYS A 29 -3.13 10.86 16.84
C CYS A 29 -2.04 11.82 17.36
N GLY A 30 -2.38 12.61 18.38
CA GLY A 30 -1.50 13.63 18.91
C GLY A 30 -1.12 14.68 17.86
N LYS A 31 0.16 14.73 17.49
CA LYS A 31 0.71 15.65 16.48
C LYS A 31 0.72 15.08 15.06
N VAL A 32 0.44 13.79 14.90
CA VAL A 32 0.45 13.11 13.60
C VAL A 32 -0.97 13.11 13.04
N VAL A 33 -1.10 13.53 11.78
CA VAL A 33 -2.36 13.53 11.03
C VAL A 33 -2.13 12.75 9.75
N PHE A 34 -2.96 11.75 9.50
CA PHE A 34 -2.96 10.97 8.26
C PHE A 34 -4.02 11.52 7.32
N HIS A 35 -3.62 11.84 6.10
CA HIS A 35 -4.52 12.10 4.99
C HIS A 35 -4.44 10.97 3.97
N SER A 36 -5.47 10.88 3.15
CA SER A 36 -5.44 10.02 1.97
C SER A 36 -4.27 10.41 1.08
N PHE A 37 -3.59 9.40 0.51
CA PHE A 37 -2.45 9.53 -0.39
C PHE A 37 -1.15 10.03 0.26
N ASP A 38 -1.11 10.25 1.58
CA ASP A 38 0.15 10.48 2.29
C ASP A 38 1.00 9.19 2.25
N PRO A 39 2.30 9.28 1.92
CA PRO A 39 3.19 8.13 1.97
C PRO A 39 3.41 7.72 3.43
N VAL A 40 3.37 6.42 3.68
CA VAL A 40 3.65 5.84 5.00
C VAL A 40 4.57 4.64 4.84
N THR A 41 5.45 4.44 5.83
CA THR A 41 6.29 3.25 5.90
C THR A 41 5.63 2.24 6.82
N VAL A 42 5.39 1.03 6.32
CA VAL A 42 4.79 -0.06 7.09
C VAL A 42 5.71 -1.28 7.12
N CYS A 43 5.67 -2.01 8.23
CA CYS A 43 6.23 -3.34 8.34
C CYS A 43 5.13 -4.36 8.07
N ILE A 44 5.42 -5.33 7.20
CA ILE A 44 4.51 -6.42 6.87
C ILE A 44 5.07 -7.68 7.53
N SER A 45 4.21 -8.38 8.28
CA SER A 45 4.55 -9.64 8.93
C SER A 45 3.44 -10.67 8.71
N LEU A 46 3.79 -11.95 8.83
CA LEU A 46 2.83 -13.05 8.72
C LEU A 46 2.47 -13.53 10.12
N ASN A 47 1.20 -13.37 10.51
CA ASN A 47 0.67 -13.88 11.76
C ASN A 47 0.20 -15.34 11.56
N GLN A 48 0.94 -16.28 12.15
CA GLN A 48 0.70 -17.72 12.03
C GLN A 48 0.03 -18.33 13.28
N ALA A 49 -0.58 -17.51 14.14
CA ALA A 49 -1.23 -17.99 15.36
C ALA A 49 -2.36 -19.02 15.07
N ASN A 50 -2.97 -18.94 13.89
CA ASN A 50 -3.87 -19.95 13.35
C ASN A 50 -3.35 -20.42 12.00
N VAL A 51 -2.80 -21.62 11.94
CA VAL A 51 -2.16 -22.21 10.74
C VAL A 51 -3.14 -22.33 9.55
N GLN A 52 -4.45 -22.39 9.79
CA GLN A 52 -5.45 -22.43 8.72
C GLN A 52 -5.81 -21.04 8.17
N HIS A 53 -5.48 -19.98 8.91
CA HIS A 53 -5.86 -18.60 8.62
C HIS A 53 -4.67 -17.68 8.89
N GLU A 54 -3.54 -17.97 8.24
CA GLU A 54 -2.40 -17.07 8.25
C GLU A 54 -2.83 -15.70 7.74
N LYS A 55 -2.51 -14.64 8.48
CA LYS A 55 -2.94 -13.29 8.17
C LYS A 55 -1.73 -12.37 8.01
N LEU A 56 -1.72 -11.57 6.95
CA LEU A 56 -0.78 -10.46 6.85
C LEU A 56 -1.16 -9.38 7.86
N GLU A 57 -0.21 -9.04 8.72
CA GLU A 57 -0.32 -8.01 9.73
C GLU A 57 0.58 -6.84 9.35
N PHE A 58 -0.05 -5.66 9.27
CA PHE A 58 0.58 -4.40 8.91
C PHE A 58 0.79 -3.60 10.18
N GLN A 59 2.01 -3.10 10.36
CA GLN A 59 2.40 -2.29 11.51
C GLN A 59 3.01 -0.99 11.01
N LEU A 60 2.61 0.14 11.57
CA LEU A 60 3.17 1.44 11.19
C LEU A 60 4.63 1.53 11.62
N VAL A 61 5.50 2.07 10.78
CA VAL A 61 6.89 2.42 11.12
C VAL A 61 7.03 3.95 11.10
N GLU A 62 6.70 4.56 9.95
CA GLU A 62 6.72 6.02 9.77
C GLU A 62 5.38 6.52 9.21
N PRO A 63 4.84 7.65 9.72
CA PRO A 63 5.36 8.45 10.84
C PRO A 63 5.34 7.69 12.18
N PHE A 64 6.38 7.89 13.00
CA PHE A 64 6.53 7.17 14.26
C PHE A 64 5.60 7.74 15.33
N ILE A 65 4.75 6.89 15.91
CA ILE A 65 3.86 7.19 17.03
C ILE A 65 4.27 6.31 18.20
N GLU A 66 4.67 6.93 19.31
CA GLU A 66 5.10 6.21 20.50
C GLU A 66 3.99 5.29 21.02
N GLY A 67 4.33 4.02 21.25
CA GLY A 67 3.41 2.98 21.72
C GLY A 67 2.48 2.39 20.65
N PHE A 68 2.53 2.89 19.40
CA PHE A 68 1.76 2.34 18.28
C PHE A 68 2.66 1.85 17.14
N SER A 69 3.66 2.63 16.76
CA SER A 69 4.58 2.29 15.67
C SER A 69 5.64 1.28 16.09
N ASN A 70 6.00 0.40 15.18
CA ASN A 70 7.11 -0.52 15.30
C ASN A 70 8.44 0.22 15.06
N LYS A 71 9.40 0.06 15.98
CA LYS A 71 10.74 0.65 15.89
C LYS A 71 11.66 -0.14 14.94
N SER A 72 11.14 -0.73 13.86
CA SER A 72 11.93 -1.65 13.05
C SER A 72 13.21 -0.95 12.54
N ASN A 73 14.36 -1.56 12.80
CA ASN A 73 15.67 -1.01 12.47
C ASN A 73 16.08 -1.25 11.01
N SER A 74 15.21 -1.87 10.22
CA SER A 74 15.43 -2.09 8.80
C SER A 74 15.09 -0.80 8.06
N LYS A 75 16.08 0.05 7.80
CA LYS A 75 15.95 1.08 6.76
C LYS A 75 15.49 0.37 5.48
N PRO A 76 14.44 0.85 4.80
CA PRO A 76 14.17 0.39 3.45
C PRO A 76 15.42 0.67 2.61
N ASP A 77 15.91 -0.35 1.92
CA ASP A 77 17.10 -0.24 1.07
C ASP A 77 16.80 0.81 -0.01
N PRO A 78 17.59 1.89 -0.18
CA PRO A 78 17.28 2.95 -1.14
C PRO A 78 17.13 2.44 -2.59
N ALA A 79 17.66 1.25 -2.90
CA ALA A 79 17.52 0.62 -4.21
C ALA A 79 16.08 0.19 -4.57
N VAL A 80 15.21 -0.08 -3.59
CA VAL A 80 13.81 -0.49 -3.88
C VAL A 80 12.85 0.69 -4.09
N VAL A 81 13.17 1.88 -3.56
CA VAL A 81 12.32 3.08 -3.75
C VAL A 81 12.58 3.76 -5.10
N GLU A 82 13.82 3.71 -5.61
CA GLU A 82 14.20 4.35 -6.88
C GLU A 82 13.68 3.61 -8.12
N ALA A 83 13.45 2.29 -8.01
CA ALA A 83 12.95 1.47 -9.12
C ALA A 83 11.46 1.72 -9.47
N MET A 84 10.69 2.39 -8.60
CA MET A 84 9.26 2.63 -8.83
C MET A 84 8.95 3.96 -9.54
N GLU A 85 9.89 4.90 -9.62
CA GLU A 85 9.65 6.23 -10.20
C GLU A 85 9.99 6.34 -11.71
N THR A 86 10.54 5.29 -12.34
CA THR A 86 11.10 5.41 -13.72
C THR A 86 10.15 4.95 -14.85
N GLU A 87 8.94 4.44 -14.58
CA GLU A 87 8.06 3.89 -15.64
C GLU A 87 6.83 4.76 -16.00
N GLN A 88 6.91 6.08 -15.88
CA GLN A 88 5.86 6.97 -16.41
C GLN A 88 6.42 8.17 -17.19
N GLU A 89 7.09 7.93 -18.32
CA GLU A 89 7.01 8.84 -19.46
C GLU A 89 7.58 8.18 -20.73
N GLN A 90 6.71 7.79 -21.67
CA GLN A 90 6.79 8.15 -23.11
C GLN A 90 5.82 7.33 -23.98
N GLY A 91 4.86 8.03 -24.62
CA GLY A 91 4.45 7.73 -26.00
C GLY A 91 2.99 7.30 -26.28
N GLN A 92 2.10 8.28 -26.53
CA GLN A 92 0.95 8.17 -27.45
C GLN A 92 1.40 8.54 -28.89
N PRO A 93 0.58 8.45 -29.96
CA PRO A 93 -0.46 7.48 -30.35
C PRO A 93 -0.29 7.02 -31.84
N SER A 94 -1.01 5.98 -32.30
CA SER A 94 -1.25 5.83 -33.76
C SER A 94 -2.62 5.25 -34.08
N GLN A 95 -3.45 6.09 -34.73
CA GLN A 95 -4.71 5.74 -35.36
C GLN A 95 -4.50 5.02 -36.70
N GLY A 96 -5.39 4.07 -37.00
CA GLY A 96 -5.94 3.87 -38.34
C GLY A 96 -5.29 2.81 -39.23
N LYS A 97 -6.01 1.69 -39.45
CA LYS A 97 -6.67 1.38 -40.75
C LYS A 97 -7.37 0.02 -40.69
N ALA A 98 -8.69 0.06 -40.84
CA ALA A 98 -9.50 -1.10 -41.22
C ALA A 98 -9.17 -1.53 -42.67
N LYS A 99 -8.94 -2.83 -42.91
CA LYS A 99 -9.16 -3.50 -44.21
C LYS A 99 -9.50 -4.99 -44.03
N THR A 100 -10.79 -5.29 -44.16
CA THR A 100 -11.44 -6.37 -44.93
C THR A 100 -10.73 -7.70 -45.22
N ARG A 101 -11.38 -8.79 -44.78
CA ARG A 101 -11.89 -9.97 -45.52
C ARG A 101 -10.96 -10.67 -46.55
N ALA A 102 -10.72 -11.96 -46.29
CA ALA A 102 -11.09 -13.14 -47.11
C ALA A 102 -9.96 -14.17 -47.36
N GLN A 103 -10.36 -15.45 -47.25
CA GLN A 103 -9.81 -16.66 -47.90
C GLN A 103 -8.48 -17.22 -47.36
N LYS A 104 -8.18 -18.52 -47.41
CA LYS A 104 -8.88 -19.82 -47.55
C LYS A 104 -7.73 -20.85 -47.47
N ARG A 105 -8.05 -22.09 -47.03
CA ARG A 105 -7.38 -23.39 -47.33
C ARG A 105 -6.60 -24.07 -46.18
N LYS A 106 -7.19 -25.17 -45.68
CA LYS A 106 -6.52 -26.43 -45.30
C LYS A 106 -5.89 -27.07 -46.58
N PRO A 107 -4.80 -27.85 -46.53
CA PRO A 107 -4.72 -29.23 -45.98
C PRO A 107 -3.46 -29.41 -45.08
N GLN A 108 -3.24 -30.50 -44.34
CA GLN A 108 -3.31 -31.92 -44.68
C GLN A 108 -3.53 -32.75 -43.42
#